data_AF-A0A2D7F467-F1
#
_entry.id   AF-A0A2D7F467-F1
#
_cell.length_a   1.000
_cell.length_b   1.000
_cell.length_c   1.000
_cell.angle_alpha   90.00
_cell.angle_beta   90.00
_cell.angle_gamma   90.00
#
_symmetry.space_group_name_H-M   'P 1'
#
loop_
_entity.id
_entity.type
_entity.pdbx_description
1 polymer ?
#
loop_
_entity_poly.entity_id
_entity_poly.type
_entity_poly.pdbx_seq_one_letter_code
_entity_poly.pdbx_strand_id
1 'polypeptide(L)'
;MIKLFKIFARSPSSLPTFFRFAGVGISISMIDISLLYLLKEFDFLNIFVCRSISLSTSILFGYFLNRYFTFHHIEIGRALWHSIIRHFSVHAVGGILNMLIFLISLPILKKIFIETQFIELIFLVAIIFGGIAGLTFNFFFSKKMVFDK
;
A
#
# COMPACT_ATOMS: atom_id res chain seq x y z
N MET A 1 -23.91 -3.32 -15.67
CA MET A 1 -22.71 -2.97 -14.86
C MET A 1 -22.88 -3.22 -13.35
N ILE A 2 -24.00 -2.84 -12.72
CA ILE A 2 -24.20 -2.96 -11.26
C ILE A 2 -24.10 -4.41 -10.72
N LYS A 3 -24.53 -5.40 -11.50
CA LYS A 3 -24.52 -6.83 -11.09
C LYS A 3 -23.09 -7.42 -11.05
N LEU A 4 -22.26 -7.11 -12.06
CA LEU A 4 -20.86 -7.54 -12.13
C LEU A 4 -20.02 -6.94 -11.00
N PHE A 5 -20.24 -5.66 -10.68
CA PHE A 5 -19.56 -5.00 -9.56
C PHE A 5 -19.91 -5.67 -8.22
N LYS A 6 -21.18 -6.00 -7.99
CA LYS A 6 -21.61 -6.73 -6.78
C LYS A 6 -20.97 -8.12 -6.66
N ILE A 7 -20.82 -8.83 -7.79
CA ILE A 7 -20.16 -10.14 -7.82
C ILE A 7 -18.68 -10.01 -7.49
N PHE A 8 -17.97 -9.06 -8.12
CA PHE A 8 -16.57 -8.78 -7.84
C PHE A 8 -16.35 -8.37 -6.37
N ALA A 9 -17.17 -7.46 -5.86
CA ALA A 9 -17.07 -6.93 -4.51
C ALA A 9 -17.29 -7.97 -3.42
N ARG A 10 -18.01 -9.07 -3.70
CA ARG A 10 -18.34 -10.14 -2.75
C ARG A 10 -17.63 -11.47 -3.03
N SER A 11 -16.80 -11.55 -4.07
CA SER A 11 -16.14 -12.81 -4.43
C SER A 11 -15.09 -13.21 -3.38
N PRO A 12 -15.07 -14.48 -2.93
CA PRO A 12 -14.04 -15.00 -2.02
C PRO A 12 -12.75 -15.39 -2.74
N SER A 13 -12.73 -15.33 -4.09
CA SER A 13 -11.55 -15.72 -4.87
C SER A 13 -10.37 -14.75 -4.66
N SER A 14 -9.14 -15.26 -4.82
CA SER A 14 -7.92 -14.51 -4.54
C SER A 14 -7.75 -13.28 -5.44
N LEU A 15 -8.10 -13.41 -6.73
CA LEU A 15 -7.87 -12.36 -7.73
C LEU A 15 -8.73 -11.10 -7.51
N PRO A 16 -10.06 -11.17 -7.31
CA PRO A 16 -10.87 -10.01 -6.92
C PRO A 16 -10.49 -9.42 -5.57
N THR A 17 -10.02 -10.24 -4.64
CA THR A 17 -9.52 -9.77 -3.33
C THR A 17 -8.23 -8.96 -3.51
N PHE A 18 -7.33 -9.40 -4.38
CA PHE A 18 -6.12 -8.65 -4.73
C PHE A 18 -6.45 -7.29 -5.36
N PHE A 19 -7.39 -7.23 -6.32
CA PHE A 19 -7.76 -5.96 -6.93
C PHE A 19 -8.49 -5.00 -5.96
N ARG A 20 -9.29 -5.53 -5.02
CA ARG A 20 -9.83 -4.71 -3.91
C ARG A 20 -8.71 -4.17 -3.03
N PHE A 21 -7.74 -5.01 -2.67
CA PHE A 21 -6.55 -4.61 -1.92
C PHE A 21 -5.75 -3.52 -2.65
N ALA A 22 -5.56 -3.67 -3.96
CA ALA A 22 -4.88 -2.68 -4.79
C ALA A 22 -5.64 -1.34 -4.83
N GLY A 23 -6.98 -1.38 -4.95
CA GLY A 23 -7.82 -0.19 -4.85
C GLY A 23 -7.73 0.51 -3.48
N VAL A 24 -7.66 -0.26 -2.39
CA VAL A 24 -7.37 0.28 -1.06
C VAL A 24 -5.98 0.93 -1.03
N GLY A 25 -4.96 0.30 -1.63
CA GLY A 25 -3.61 0.84 -1.76
C GLY A 25 -3.54 2.22 -2.43
N ILE A 26 -4.32 2.41 -3.50
CA ILE A 26 -4.46 3.71 -4.17
C ILE A 26 -5.13 4.73 -3.24
N SER A 27 -6.22 4.32 -2.58
CA SER A 27 -6.99 5.19 -1.68
C SER A 27 -6.14 5.69 -0.51
N ILE A 28 -5.36 4.82 0.12
CA ILE A 28 -4.50 5.20 1.24
C ILE A 28 -3.28 6.02 0.80
N SER A 29 -2.81 5.84 -0.43
CA SER A 29 -1.78 6.71 -1.01
C SER A 29 -2.30 8.13 -1.20
N MET A 30 -3.55 8.29 -1.64
CA MET A 30 -4.19 9.60 -1.71
C MET A 30 -4.34 10.24 -0.33
N ILE A 31 -4.82 9.49 0.68
CA ILE A 31 -4.90 9.97 2.07
C ILE A 31 -3.53 10.42 2.58
N ASP A 32 -2.49 9.63 2.34
CA ASP A 32 -1.12 9.94 2.77
C ASP A 32 -0.61 11.24 2.16
N ILE A 33 -0.72 11.38 0.82
CA ILE A 33 -0.28 12.57 0.10
C ILE A 33 -1.08 13.78 0.57
N SER A 34 -2.41 13.71 0.58
CA SER A 34 -3.25 14.84 1.00
C SER A 34 -2.94 15.28 2.43
N LEU A 35 -2.80 14.34 3.36
CA LEU A 35 -2.52 14.66 4.75
C LEU A 35 -1.11 15.22 4.94
N LEU A 36 -0.10 14.70 4.23
CA LEU A 36 1.25 15.24 4.27
C LEU A 36 1.28 16.70 3.82
N TYR A 37 0.61 17.02 2.71
CA TYR A 37 0.55 18.39 2.19
C TYR A 37 -0.20 19.33 3.15
N LEU A 38 -1.29 18.87 3.76
CA LEU A 38 -2.00 19.66 4.78
C LEU A 38 -1.16 19.90 6.03
N LEU A 39 -0.41 18.88 6.49
CA LEU A 39 0.43 19.00 7.69
C LEU A 39 1.66 19.88 7.48
N LYS A 40 2.16 19.96 6.25
CA LYS A 40 3.31 20.81 5.90
C LYS A 40 3.00 22.31 6.05
N GLU A 41 1.74 22.72 5.95
CA GLU A 41 1.33 24.12 6.13
C GLU A 41 1.45 24.63 7.58
N PHE A 42 1.72 23.74 8.55
CA PHE A 42 1.96 24.14 9.93
C PHE A 42 3.46 24.34 10.19
N ASP A 43 3.89 25.59 10.34
CA ASP A 43 5.30 25.99 10.49
C ASP A 43 6.04 25.36 11.69
N PHE A 44 5.31 24.91 12.72
CA PHE A 44 5.91 24.27 13.90
C PHE A 44 6.16 22.76 13.73
N LEU A 45 5.62 22.15 12.66
CA LEU A 45 5.80 20.72 12.40
C LEU A 45 6.99 20.48 11.48
N ASN A 46 7.96 19.71 11.97
CA ASN A 46 9.06 19.22 11.14
C ASN A 46 8.51 18.23 10.08
N ILE A 47 9.04 18.27 8.85
CA ILE A 47 8.69 17.36 7.75
C ILE A 47 8.72 15.88 8.15
N PHE A 48 9.65 15.48 9.02
CA PHE A 48 9.71 14.10 9.54
C PHE A 48 8.48 13.76 10.39
N VAL A 49 8.02 14.68 11.24
CA VAL A 49 6.81 14.52 12.04
C VAL A 49 5.57 14.48 11.15
N CYS A 50 5.47 15.37 10.16
CA CYS A 50 4.39 15.36 9.17
C CYS A 50 4.32 14.01 8.44
N ARG A 51 5.48 13.47 8.02
CA ARG A 51 5.57 12.18 7.35
C ARG A 51 5.16 11.02 8.25
N SER A 52 5.60 11.02 9.52
CA SER A 52 5.21 9.99 10.48
C SER A 52 3.71 9.98 10.73
N ILE A 53 3.08 11.15 10.88
CA ILE A 53 1.63 11.27 11.09
C ILE A 53 0.88 10.84 9.82
N SER A 54 1.28 11.33 8.64
CA SER A 54 0.61 11.01 7.38
C SER A 54 0.65 9.51 7.08
N LEU A 55 1.84 8.90 7.21
CA LEU A 55 2.06 7.48 6.94
C LEU A 55 1.30 6.59 7.94
N SER A 56 1.35 6.92 9.22
CA SER A 56 0.64 6.15 10.26
C SER A 56 -0.87 6.22 10.04
N THR A 57 -1.38 7.40 9.69
CA THR A 57 -2.80 7.58 9.37
C THR A 57 -3.18 6.75 8.14
N SER A 58 -2.40 6.82 7.07
CA SER A 58 -2.61 6.02 5.86
C SER A 58 -2.67 4.52 6.12
N ILE A 59 -1.72 3.98 6.90
CA ILE A 59 -1.69 2.56 7.27
C ILE A 59 -2.90 2.19 8.13
N LEU A 60 -3.31 3.06 9.07
CA LEU A 60 -4.49 2.82 9.91
C LEU A 60 -5.79 2.80 9.10
N PHE A 61 -5.97 3.74 8.17
CA PHE A 61 -7.10 3.70 7.24
C PHE A 61 -7.04 2.46 6.34
N GLY A 62 -5.84 2.08 5.89
CA GLY A 62 -5.61 0.84 5.15
C GLY A 62 -6.06 -0.39 5.90
N TYR A 63 -5.82 -0.45 7.20
CA TYR A 63 -6.31 -1.54 8.03
C TYR A 63 -7.84 -1.62 8.01
N PHE A 64 -8.54 -0.51 8.27
CA PHE A 64 -9.99 -0.51 8.32
C PHE A 64 -10.64 -0.80 6.97
N LEU A 65 -10.12 -0.20 5.89
CA LEU A 65 -10.57 -0.49 4.53
C LEU A 65 -10.34 -1.97 4.19
N ASN A 66 -9.17 -2.52 4.49
CA ASN A 66 -8.92 -3.94 4.23
C ASN A 66 -9.80 -4.85 5.08
N ARG A 67 -10.05 -4.49 6.34
CA ARG A 67 -10.91 -5.26 7.26
C ARG A 67 -12.37 -5.30 6.79
N TYR A 68 -12.95 -4.15 6.44
CA TYR A 68 -14.38 -4.03 6.14
C TYR A 68 -14.74 -4.16 4.65
N PHE A 69 -13.77 -3.97 3.75
CA PHE A 69 -14.01 -4.05 2.30
C PHE A 69 -13.28 -5.25 1.66
N THR A 70 -11.96 -5.35 1.81
CA THR A 70 -11.15 -6.37 1.13
C THR A 70 -11.40 -7.78 1.70
N PHE A 71 -11.30 -7.94 3.02
CA PHE A 71 -11.36 -9.21 3.74
C PHE A 71 -12.64 -9.39 4.56
N HIS A 72 -13.71 -8.68 4.19
CA HIS A 72 -14.99 -8.66 4.92
C HIS A 72 -15.67 -10.03 5.11
N HIS A 73 -15.24 -11.05 4.36
CA HIS A 73 -15.79 -12.40 4.36
C HIS A 73 -15.04 -13.35 5.30
N ILE A 74 -13.96 -12.89 5.95
CA ILE A 74 -13.15 -13.67 6.88
C ILE A 74 -13.59 -13.28 8.31
N GLU A 75 -13.97 -14.27 9.13
CA GLU A 75 -14.37 -14.04 10.52
C GLU A 75 -13.22 -13.46 11.34
N ILE A 76 -13.52 -12.49 12.20
CA ILE A 76 -12.51 -11.71 12.91
C ILE A 76 -12.65 -11.92 14.41
N GLY A 77 -12.23 -13.09 14.89
CA GLY A 77 -12.24 -13.44 16.31
C GLY A 77 -11.11 -12.81 17.14
N ARG A 78 -10.18 -12.06 16.52
CA ARG A 78 -9.02 -11.46 17.20
C ARG A 78 -9.31 -10.04 17.69
N ALA A 79 -8.73 -9.69 18.84
CA ALA A 79 -8.76 -8.34 19.39
C ALA A 79 -8.19 -7.31 18.40
N LEU A 80 -8.87 -6.18 18.26
CA LEU A 80 -8.59 -5.13 17.26
C LEU A 80 -7.12 -4.69 17.24
N TRP A 81 -6.53 -4.48 18.41
CA TRP A 81 -5.15 -4.00 18.56
C TRP A 81 -4.10 -4.94 17.98
N HIS A 82 -4.24 -6.25 18.19
CA HIS A 82 -3.29 -7.22 17.63
C HIS A 82 -3.31 -7.25 16.10
N SER A 83 -4.50 -7.11 15.52
CA SER A 83 -4.67 -7.05 14.06
C SER A 83 -4.09 -5.76 13.48
N ILE A 84 -4.25 -4.61 14.17
CA ILE A 84 -3.64 -3.33 13.75
C ILE A 84 -2.12 -3.43 13.76
N ILE A 85 -1.50 -3.88 14.86
CA ILE A 85 -0.04 -3.98 14.98
C ILE A 85 0.52 -4.88 13.87
N ARG A 86 -0.10 -6.03 13.64
CA ARG A 86 0.34 -6.95 12.59
C ARG A 86 0.19 -6.34 11.19
N HIS A 87 -0.89 -5.60 10.95
CA HIS A 87 -1.07 -4.87 9.69
C HIS A 87 0.05 -3.85 9.48
N PHE A 88 0.37 -3.06 10.50
CA PHE A 88 1.51 -2.14 10.49
C PHE A 88 2.83 -2.86 10.20
N SER A 89 3.11 -3.97 10.87
CA SER A 89 4.35 -4.72 10.65
C SER A 89 4.47 -5.24 9.21
N VAL A 90 3.40 -5.84 8.67
CA VAL A 90 3.38 -6.32 7.28
C VAL A 90 3.62 -5.17 6.30
N HIS A 91 2.90 -4.07 6.47
CA HIS A 91 2.99 -2.91 5.59
C HIS A 91 4.35 -2.19 5.68
N ALA A 92 4.97 -2.17 6.86
CA ALA A 92 6.33 -1.64 7.03
C ALA A 92 7.35 -2.48 6.25
N VAL A 93 7.29 -3.81 6.37
CA VAL A 93 8.19 -4.73 5.63
C VAL A 93 7.96 -4.62 4.12
N GLY A 94 6.71 -4.59 3.66
CA GLY A 94 6.42 -4.38 2.24
C GLY A 94 6.86 -3.02 1.72
N GLY A 95 6.82 -1.98 2.56
CA GLY A 95 7.37 -0.66 2.24
C GLY A 95 8.89 -0.67 2.07
N ILE A 96 9.60 -1.39 2.94
CA ILE A 96 11.04 -1.61 2.80
C ILE A 96 11.35 -2.37 1.50
N LEU A 97 10.60 -3.44 1.20
CA LEU A 97 10.77 -4.19 -0.05
C LEU A 97 10.50 -3.33 -1.29
N ASN A 98 9.47 -2.49 -1.26
CA ASN A 98 9.18 -1.52 -2.31
C ASN A 98 10.40 -0.62 -2.56
N MET A 99 10.94 -0.03 -1.49
CA MET A 99 12.10 0.86 -1.59
C MET A 99 13.36 0.12 -2.10
N LEU A 100 13.62 -1.09 -1.62
CA LEU A 100 14.78 -1.88 -2.07
C LEU A 100 14.69 -2.20 -3.56
N ILE A 101 13.52 -2.61 -4.04
CA ILE A 101 13.31 -2.93 -5.46
C ILE A 101 13.41 -1.68 -6.32
N PHE A 102 12.88 -0.55 -5.86
CA PHE A 102 13.09 0.74 -6.51
C PHE A 102 14.59 1.05 -6.65
N LEU A 103 15.38 0.97 -5.57
CA LEU A 103 16.82 1.27 -5.58
C LEU A 103 17.62 0.33 -6.48
N ILE A 104 17.29 -0.97 -6.48
CA ILE A 104 17.94 -1.98 -7.34
C ILE A 104 17.56 -1.76 -8.82
N SER A 105 16.33 -1.32 -9.10
CA SER A 105 15.87 -1.10 -10.47
C SER A 105 16.55 0.09 -11.14
N LEU A 106 16.91 1.13 -10.39
CA LEU A 106 17.53 2.35 -10.92
C LEU A 106 18.80 2.10 -11.76
N PRO A 107 19.86 1.43 -11.26
CA PRO A 107 21.08 1.21 -12.04
C PRO A 107 20.82 0.31 -13.26
N ILE A 108 19.91 -0.65 -13.16
CA ILE A 108 19.55 -1.56 -14.26
C ILE A 108 18.86 -0.76 -15.38
N LEU A 109 17.89 0.07 -15.04
CA LEU A 109 17.14 0.89 -15.99
C LEU A 109 18.03 1.96 -16.64
N LYS A 110 18.94 2.59 -15.89
CA LYS A 110 19.92 3.54 -16.45
C LYS A 110 20.84 2.91 -17.50
N LYS A 111 21.18 1.63 -17.35
CA LYS A 111 21.97 0.90 -18.35
C LYS A 111 21.18 0.62 -19.63
N ILE A 112 19.85 0.45 -19.52
CA ILE A 112 18.95 0.16 -20.65
C ILE A 112 18.61 1.45 -21.41
N PHE A 113 18.26 2.51 -20.69
CA PHE A 113 17.89 3.81 -21.25
C PHE A 113 19.10 4.75 -21.13
N ILE A 114 19.84 4.91 -22.23
CA ILE A 114 21.06 5.75 -22.32
C ILE A 114 20.86 7.08 -21.56
N GLU A 115 21.77 7.35 -20.61
CA GLU A 115 21.51 7.90 -19.27
C GLU A 115 20.74 9.23 -19.11
N THR A 116 20.51 10.05 -20.14
CA THR A 116 20.18 11.47 -19.93
C THR A 116 18.86 11.97 -20.52
N GLN A 117 18.24 11.28 -21.49
CA GLN A 117 17.00 11.79 -22.11
C GLN A 117 15.71 11.32 -21.42
N PHE A 118 15.78 10.32 -20.52
CA PHE A 118 14.57 9.66 -19.97
C PHE A 118 14.61 9.44 -18.45
N ILE A 119 15.27 10.35 -17.71
CA ILE A 119 15.43 10.22 -16.25
C ILE A 119 14.08 10.07 -15.53
N GLU A 120 13.06 10.84 -15.92
CA GLU A 120 11.71 10.77 -15.34
C GLU A 120 11.04 9.41 -15.59
N LEU A 121 11.18 8.88 -16.82
CA LEU A 121 10.65 7.57 -17.18
C LEU A 121 11.34 6.45 -16.40
N ILE A 122 12.66 6.54 -16.19
CA ILE A 122 13.43 5.59 -15.37
C ILE A 122 12.88 5.57 -13.93
N PHE A 123 12.67 6.75 -13.33
CA PHE A 123 12.11 6.84 -11.98
C PHE A 123 10.69 6.29 -11.92
N LEU A 124 9.84 6.61 -12.89
CA LEU A 124 8.47 6.11 -12.96
C LEU A 124 8.44 4.58 -13.04
N VAL A 125 9.24 3.98 -13.93
CA VAL A 125 9.31 2.52 -14.09
C VAL A 125 9.84 1.85 -12.83
N ALA A 126 10.86 2.42 -12.19
CA ALA A 126 11.38 1.91 -10.92
C ALA A 126 10.33 1.97 -9.79
N ILE A 127 9.55 3.06 -9.71
CA ILE A 127 8.45 3.22 -8.75
C ILE A 127 7.37 2.16 -8.99
N ILE A 128 7.03 1.89 -10.24
CA ILE A 128 6.04 0.86 -10.60
C ILE A 128 6.52 -0.52 -10.15
N PHE A 129 7.77 -0.89 -10.41
CA PHE A 129 8.32 -2.17 -9.97
C PHE A 129 8.34 -2.33 -8.45
N GLY A 130 8.84 -1.31 -7.73
CA GLY A 130 8.81 -1.30 -6.27
C GLY A 130 7.39 -1.39 -5.71
N GLY A 131 6.47 -0.61 -6.29
CA GLY A 131 5.06 -0.58 -5.94
C GLY A 131 4.37 -1.93 -6.11
N ILE A 132 4.54 -2.58 -7.26
CA ILE A 132 3.96 -3.91 -7.54
C ILE A 132 4.48 -4.95 -6.56
N ALA A 133 5.79 -4.96 -6.32
CA ALA A 133 6.39 -5.94 -5.44
C ALA A 133 5.96 -5.76 -3.97
N GLY A 134 6.00 -4.53 -3.47
CA GLY A 134 5.54 -4.22 -2.11
C GLY A 134 4.04 -4.50 -1.92
N LEU A 135 3.22 -4.15 -2.91
CA LEU A 135 1.77 -4.40 -2.89
C LEU A 135 1.46 -5.91 -2.90
N THR A 136 2.17 -6.67 -3.72
CA THR A 136 2.04 -8.13 -3.78
C THR A 136 2.42 -8.77 -2.46
N PHE A 137 3.56 -8.39 -1.87
CA PHE A 137 3.96 -8.84 -0.55
C PHE A 137 2.90 -8.51 0.52
N ASN A 138 2.48 -7.24 0.57
CA ASN A 138 1.49 -6.77 1.54
C ASN A 138 0.16 -7.53 1.43
N PHE A 139 -0.28 -7.85 0.21
CA PHE A 139 -1.50 -8.62 0.00
C PHE A 139 -1.39 -10.04 0.57
N PHE A 140 -0.37 -10.79 0.17
CA PHE A 140 -0.22 -12.19 0.58
C PHE A 140 -0.03 -12.32 2.09
N PHE A 141 0.76 -11.44 2.68
CA PHE A 141 1.01 -11.45 4.13
C PHE A 141 -0.16 -10.89 4.92
N SER A 142 -0.90 -9.90 4.41
CA SER A 142 -2.16 -9.48 5.05
C SER A 142 -3.18 -10.62 5.04
N LYS A 143 -3.34 -11.32 3.92
CA LYS A 143 -4.24 -12.47 3.82
C LYS A 143 -3.82 -13.61 4.77
N LYS A 144 -2.53 -13.96 4.82
CA LYS A 144 -2.05 -15.11 5.61
C LYS A 144 -1.86 -14.80 7.09
N MET A 145 -1.42 -13.60 7.44
CA MET A 145 -1.03 -13.29 8.81
C MET A 145 -2.05 -12.39 9.52
N VAL A 146 -2.61 -11.39 8.83
CA VAL A 146 -3.52 -10.41 9.46
C VAL A 146 -4.96 -10.92 9.47
N PHE A 147 -5.41 -11.47 8.35
CA PHE A 147 -6.79 -11.91 8.11
C PHE A 147 -6.83 -13.41 7.78
N ASP A 148 -6.34 -14.22 8.71
CA ASP A 148 -6.43 -15.69 8.62
C ASP A 148 -7.69 -16.20 9.35
N LYS A 149 -8.16 -17.40 8.99
CA LYS A 149 -9.14 -18.12 9.81
C LYS A 149 -8.54 -18.55 11.15
#